data_AF-A0A1V2IYK8-F1
#
_entry.id   AF-A0A1V2IYK8-F1
#
_cell.length_a   1.000
_cell.length_b   1.000
_cell.length_c   1.000
_cell.angle_alpha   90.00
_cell.angle_beta   90.00
_cell.angle_gamma   90.00
#
_symmetry.space_group_name_H-M   'P 1'
#
loop_
_entity.id
_entity.type
_entity.pdbx_description
1 polymer ?
#
loop_
_entity_poly.entity_id
_entity_poly.type
_entity_poly.pdbx_seq_one_letter_code
_entity_poly.pdbx_strand_id
1 'polypeptide(L)'
;MTDSTGTGRVGFPAPSIGGDDAGGEAGGAGTARGPDPEGRKWSDHDSAVPGARAHGVATDAPEPHRDAQARDAQARDVQARDAVRAGIPDIAVVDLLGLLAFGELTAFERLATDARMAPTLTDKIALAGIAAAEFAHFEEVRAHLLGVGVDPVRAMEPFVSPLTNFHNLTAPADWLESLVKVYVGDSIAADFYREIATVLDPDVRALVLDVLADTGHAAFAVGRVRAAIEADPTVAGRLALWARRLVGEALTEAQRVAVERSALAALLNGIGDLTALAELFNRITLAHTARMDALGLST
;
A
#
# COMPACT_ATOMS: atom_id res chain seq x y z
N MET A 1 48.74 -28.67 6.45
CA MET A 1 48.52 -29.31 7.76
C MET A 1 48.09 -28.20 8.69
N THR A 2 46.84 -27.92 9.03
CA THR A 2 45.50 -28.54 8.89
C THR A 2 44.53 -27.36 9.08
N ASP A 3 43.76 -26.95 8.07
CA ASP A 3 42.31 -27.18 7.93
C ASP A 3 41.51 -27.40 9.23
N SER A 4 40.49 -26.56 9.45
CA SER A 4 39.25 -26.92 10.15
C SER A 4 38.16 -25.89 9.84
N THR A 5 37.39 -26.26 8.83
CA THR A 5 36.07 -25.74 8.46
C THR A 5 35.02 -26.06 9.53
N GLY A 6 34.12 -25.11 9.81
CA GLY A 6 33.00 -25.25 10.73
C GLY A 6 31.74 -24.63 10.14
N THR A 7 31.18 -25.26 9.11
CA THR A 7 29.95 -24.82 8.43
C THR A 7 28.74 -25.38 9.17
N GLY A 8 28.01 -24.53 9.90
CA GLY A 8 26.73 -24.87 10.50
C GLY A 8 25.63 -24.92 9.44
N ARG A 9 25.17 -26.12 9.07
CA ARG A 9 23.97 -26.34 8.26
C ARG A 9 22.73 -26.10 9.13
N VAL A 10 21.92 -25.10 8.79
CA VAL A 10 20.55 -24.95 9.30
C VAL A 10 19.63 -25.73 8.36
N GLY A 11 18.97 -26.76 8.88
CA GLY A 11 18.03 -27.59 8.14
C GLY A 11 16.64 -26.96 8.09
N PHE A 12 16.09 -26.81 6.90
CA PHE A 12 14.68 -26.49 6.69
C PHE A 12 13.83 -27.78 6.74
N PRO A 13 12.70 -27.82 7.48
CA PRO A 13 11.77 -28.93 7.41
C PRO A 13 10.91 -28.84 6.13
N ALA A 14 10.71 -29.98 5.47
CA ALA A 14 9.79 -30.12 4.34
C ALA A 14 8.33 -30.14 4.81
N PRO A 15 7.36 -29.59 4.05
CA PRO A 15 5.95 -29.68 4.38
C PRO A 15 5.36 -31.05 3.97
N SER A 16 4.64 -31.65 4.91
CA SER A 16 3.88 -32.88 4.72
C SER A 16 2.65 -32.62 3.83
N ILE A 17 2.56 -33.32 2.69
CA ILE A 17 1.36 -33.36 1.86
C ILE A 17 0.43 -34.45 2.41
N GLY A 18 -0.74 -34.06 2.90
CA GLY A 18 -1.86 -34.97 3.21
C GLY A 18 -3.05 -34.63 2.32
N GLY A 19 -3.45 -35.57 1.47
CA GLY A 19 -4.66 -35.52 0.67
C GLY A 19 -5.80 -36.36 1.26
N ASP A 20 -6.97 -36.20 0.64
CA ASP A 20 -8.20 -36.99 0.68
C ASP A 20 -9.13 -36.70 1.90
N ASP A 21 -10.46 -36.58 1.81
CA ASP A 21 -11.43 -36.74 0.72
C ASP A 21 -12.85 -36.28 1.17
N ALA A 22 -13.68 -35.98 0.18
CA ALA A 22 -15.15 -36.18 0.08
C ALA A 22 -16.19 -35.52 1.04
N GLY A 23 -17.09 -34.71 0.43
CA GLY A 23 -18.50 -35.11 0.23
C GLY A 23 -19.59 -34.58 1.17
N GLY A 24 -20.67 -34.01 0.61
CA GLY A 24 -21.98 -33.93 1.29
C GLY A 24 -22.92 -32.81 0.83
N GLU A 25 -23.94 -33.16 0.06
CA GLU A 25 -24.94 -32.30 -0.58
C GLU A 25 -26.05 -31.73 0.33
N ALA A 26 -26.79 -30.78 -0.26
CA ALA A 26 -28.26 -30.65 -0.28
C ALA A 26 -28.98 -29.65 0.66
N GLY A 27 -29.58 -28.63 0.02
CA GLY A 27 -31.04 -28.53 -0.06
C GLY A 27 -31.75 -27.47 0.80
N GLY A 28 -32.63 -26.68 0.16
CA GLY A 28 -33.79 -26.09 0.86
C GLY A 28 -34.21 -24.68 0.43
N ALA A 29 -35.08 -24.60 -0.58
CA ALA A 29 -35.82 -23.39 -0.97
C ALA A 29 -36.94 -23.04 0.03
N GLY A 30 -37.35 -21.77 0.09
CA GLY A 30 -38.54 -21.35 0.84
C GLY A 30 -38.90 -19.86 0.68
N THR A 31 -39.70 -19.55 -0.34
CA THR A 31 -40.38 -18.27 -0.61
C THR A 31 -41.59 -18.02 0.31
N ALA A 32 -41.92 -16.76 0.66
CA ALA A 32 -43.29 -16.19 0.56
C ALA A 32 -43.39 -14.69 0.95
N ARG A 33 -44.27 -13.97 0.22
CA ARG A 33 -44.71 -12.57 0.35
C ARG A 33 -45.72 -12.34 1.49
N GLY A 34 -45.90 -11.06 1.89
CA GLY A 34 -46.78 -10.49 2.93
C GLY A 34 -48.31 -10.61 2.72
N PRO A 35 -49.20 -9.68 3.15
CA PRO A 35 -49.01 -8.28 3.58
C PRO A 35 -49.73 -7.86 4.91
N ASP A 36 -49.57 -6.59 5.28
CA ASP A 36 -50.31 -5.76 6.28
C ASP A 36 -51.82 -5.64 5.91
N PRO A 37 -52.79 -5.28 6.80
CA PRO A 37 -52.95 -3.89 7.27
C PRO A 37 -53.67 -3.64 8.64
N GLU A 38 -53.44 -2.42 9.15
CA GLU A 38 -54.34 -1.45 9.82
C GLU A 38 -55.50 -1.89 10.75
N GLY A 39 -55.64 -1.16 11.87
CA GLY A 39 -56.94 -0.68 12.34
C GLY A 39 -57.18 -0.69 13.85
N ARG A 40 -57.17 0.51 14.47
CA ARG A 40 -58.25 0.93 15.41
C ARG A 40 -58.20 2.42 15.72
N LYS A 41 -59.39 3.02 15.69
CA LYS A 41 -59.74 4.45 15.75
C LYS A 41 -60.85 4.65 16.81
N TRP A 42 -60.89 5.84 17.44
CA TRP A 42 -62.00 6.53 18.14
C TRP A 42 -62.52 5.90 19.46
N SER A 43 -62.92 6.58 20.54
CA SER A 43 -63.63 7.88 20.78
C SER A 43 -63.45 8.30 22.25
N ASP A 44 -63.17 9.56 22.60
CA ASP A 44 -64.08 10.70 22.92
C ASP A 44 -65.00 10.58 24.15
N HIS A 45 -65.08 11.70 24.90
CA HIS A 45 -66.04 12.20 25.92
C HIS A 45 -65.38 12.44 27.29
N ASP A 46 -65.56 13.55 28.01
CA ASP A 46 -66.31 14.81 27.80
C ASP A 46 -65.84 15.84 28.86
N SER A 47 -65.95 17.10 28.48
CA SER A 47 -66.00 18.40 29.21
C SER A 47 -65.93 18.47 30.75
N ALA A 48 -65.10 19.40 31.27
CA ALA A 48 -65.53 20.60 32.01
C ALA A 48 -64.34 21.38 32.65
N VAL A 49 -64.34 22.71 32.44
CA VAL A 49 -63.54 23.78 33.10
C VAL A 49 -64.61 24.69 33.76
N PRO A 50 -64.45 25.42 34.90
CA PRO A 50 -63.27 26.22 35.27
C PRO A 50 -62.93 26.37 36.78
N GLY A 51 -61.69 26.79 37.07
CA GLY A 51 -61.30 27.19 38.42
C GLY A 51 -59.90 27.80 38.49
N ALA A 52 -59.78 29.09 38.16
CA ALA A 52 -58.55 29.84 38.32
C ALA A 52 -58.21 30.06 39.81
N ARG A 53 -57.10 29.48 40.27
CA ARG A 53 -56.34 29.96 41.44
C ARG A 53 -54.85 29.86 41.15
N ALA A 54 -54.19 31.01 41.15
CA ALA A 54 -52.77 31.17 41.00
C ALA A 54 -52.00 30.51 42.15
N HIS A 55 -51.06 29.61 41.85
CA HIS A 55 -49.98 29.19 42.76
C HIS A 55 -48.68 28.96 41.96
N GLY A 56 -47.65 29.69 42.39
CA GLY A 56 -46.21 29.51 42.20
C GLY A 56 -45.70 28.78 40.96
N VAL A 57 -45.07 29.54 40.05
CA VAL A 57 -43.98 29.00 39.23
C VAL A 57 -42.84 28.64 40.19
N ALA A 58 -42.76 27.37 40.58
CA ALA A 58 -41.49 26.82 41.05
C ALA A 58 -40.56 26.80 39.85
N THR A 59 -39.63 27.74 39.79
CA THR A 59 -38.46 27.63 38.93
C THR A 59 -37.70 26.39 39.38
N ASP A 60 -37.81 25.30 38.64
CA ASP A 60 -36.94 24.13 38.75
C ASP A 60 -35.53 24.60 38.36
N ALA A 61 -34.77 25.08 39.34
CA ALA A 61 -33.38 25.41 39.14
C ALA A 61 -32.67 24.07 38.86
N PRO A 62 -31.91 23.94 37.75
CA PRO A 62 -31.23 22.69 37.45
C PRO A 62 -30.31 22.33 38.62
N GLU A 63 -30.51 21.15 39.21
CA GLU A 63 -29.71 20.67 40.33
C GLU A 63 -28.24 20.61 39.88
N PRO A 64 -27.33 21.41 40.49
CA PRO A 64 -25.95 21.55 40.01
C PRO A 64 -25.15 20.24 40.01
N HIS A 65 -25.60 19.24 40.77
CA HIS A 65 -25.00 17.90 40.82
C HIS A 65 -25.32 17.03 39.59
N ARG A 66 -26.52 17.15 39.01
CA ARG A 66 -26.90 16.37 37.80
C ARG A 66 -26.18 16.87 36.56
N ASP A 67 -26.03 18.19 36.44
CA ASP A 67 -25.30 18.83 35.34
C ASP A 67 -23.80 18.52 35.38
N ALA A 68 -23.20 18.42 36.58
CA ALA A 68 -21.81 18.02 36.75
C ALA A 68 -21.59 16.55 36.34
N GLN A 69 -22.48 15.64 36.76
CA GLN A 69 -22.42 14.22 36.40
C GLN A 69 -22.60 13.99 34.89
N ALA A 70 -23.49 14.76 34.24
CA ALA A 70 -23.69 14.70 32.79
C ALA A 70 -22.46 15.18 32.01
N ARG A 71 -21.80 16.25 32.47
CA ARG A 71 -20.55 16.76 31.88
C ARG A 71 -19.39 15.77 32.03
N ASP A 72 -19.26 15.14 33.19
CA ASP A 72 -18.24 14.10 33.43
C ASP A 72 -18.46 12.85 32.56
N ALA A 73 -19.72 12.43 32.38
CA ALA A 73 -20.07 11.32 31.50
C ALA A 73 -19.75 11.64 30.04
N GLN A 74 -20.04 12.87 29.59
CA GLN A 74 -19.74 13.31 28.24
C GLN A 74 -18.23 13.48 27.99
N ALA A 75 -17.47 13.96 28.98
CA ALA A 75 -16.01 14.00 28.89
C ALA A 75 -15.40 12.60 28.76
N ARG A 76 -15.90 11.60 29.50
CA ARG A 76 -15.46 10.20 29.39
C ARG A 76 -15.82 9.58 28.04
N ASP A 77 -17.00 9.87 27.48
CA ASP A 77 -17.41 9.40 26.15
C ASP A 77 -16.53 10.01 25.04
N VAL A 78 -16.23 11.31 25.11
CA VAL A 78 -15.27 11.96 24.20
C VAL A 78 -13.89 11.32 24.32
N GLN A 79 -13.40 11.11 25.54
CA GLN A 79 -12.08 10.54 25.79
C GLN A 79 -12.00 9.05 25.35
N ALA A 80 -13.10 8.30 25.47
CA ALA A 80 -13.20 6.94 24.94
C ALA A 80 -13.23 6.92 23.41
N ARG A 81 -13.95 7.86 22.77
CA ARG A 81 -13.96 8.00 21.31
C ARG A 81 -12.61 8.44 20.76
N ASP A 82 -11.93 9.34 21.45
CA ASP A 82 -10.58 9.80 21.10
C ASP A 82 -9.56 8.66 21.28
N ALA A 83 -9.69 7.84 22.32
CA ALA A 83 -8.87 6.63 22.50
C ALA A 83 -9.13 5.57 21.41
N VAL A 84 -10.39 5.38 21.01
CA VAL A 84 -10.75 4.51 19.88
C VAL A 84 -10.21 5.07 18.56
N ARG A 85 -10.34 6.37 18.32
CA ARG A 85 -9.78 7.08 17.15
C ARG A 85 -8.26 6.98 17.10
N ALA A 86 -7.58 7.12 18.23
CA ALA A 86 -6.13 6.96 18.36
C ALA A 86 -5.68 5.51 18.15
N GLY A 87 -6.57 4.53 18.32
CA GLY A 87 -6.33 3.11 18.06
C GLY A 87 -6.70 2.64 16.64
N ILE A 88 -7.33 3.48 15.81
CA ILE A 88 -7.61 3.18 14.41
C ILE A 88 -6.38 3.60 13.59
N PRO A 89 -5.69 2.66 12.91
CA PRO A 89 -4.59 3.00 12.02
C PRO A 89 -5.05 4.00 10.96
N ASP A 90 -4.23 5.02 10.69
CA ASP A 90 -4.54 5.99 9.63
C ASP A 90 -4.70 5.25 8.30
N ILE A 91 -5.88 5.38 7.68
CA ILE A 91 -6.23 4.74 6.42
C ILE A 91 -5.21 5.09 5.33
N ALA A 92 -4.68 6.30 5.36
CA ALA A 92 -3.67 6.74 4.42
C ALA A 92 -2.34 5.96 4.58
N VAL A 93 -1.93 5.71 5.83
CA VAL A 93 -0.75 4.90 6.15
C VAL A 93 -1.00 3.44 5.82
N VAL A 94 -2.18 2.90 6.10
CA VAL A 94 -2.56 1.54 5.72
C VAL A 94 -2.51 1.37 4.20
N ASP A 95 -3.03 2.34 3.45
CA ASP A 95 -2.97 2.34 1.99
C ASP A 95 -1.52 2.40 1.49
N LEU A 96 -0.69 3.24 2.09
CA LEU A 96 0.73 3.31 1.75
C LEU A 96 1.41 1.95 1.97
N LEU A 97 1.26 1.37 3.16
CA LEU A 97 1.88 0.08 3.48
C LEU A 97 1.31 -1.07 2.64
N GLY A 98 0.03 -1.03 2.28
CA GLY A 98 -0.59 -1.96 1.34
C GLY A 98 0.01 -1.85 -0.08
N LEU A 99 0.23 -0.62 -0.55
CA LEU A 99 0.91 -0.34 -1.82
C LEU A 99 2.35 -0.86 -1.80
N LEU A 100 3.11 -0.57 -0.73
CA LEU A 100 4.48 -1.05 -0.57
C LEU A 100 4.52 -2.58 -0.55
N ALA A 101 3.75 -3.22 0.34
CA ALA A 101 3.76 -4.68 0.47
C ALA A 101 3.45 -5.38 -0.87
N PHE A 102 2.43 -4.92 -1.59
CA PHE A 102 2.12 -5.53 -2.89
C PHE A 102 3.16 -5.21 -3.97
N GLY A 103 3.75 -4.01 -3.92
CA GLY A 103 4.86 -3.60 -4.78
C GLY A 103 6.07 -4.51 -4.63
N GLU A 104 6.57 -4.66 -3.41
CA GLU A 104 7.73 -5.50 -3.06
C GLU A 104 7.48 -6.97 -3.43
N LEU A 105 6.28 -7.51 -3.11
CA LEU A 105 5.92 -8.89 -3.48
C LEU A 105 5.91 -9.09 -4.99
N THR A 106 5.34 -8.15 -5.74
CA THR A 106 5.31 -8.23 -7.20
C THR A 106 6.70 -8.03 -7.81
N ALA A 107 7.51 -7.13 -7.26
CA ALA A 107 8.88 -6.91 -7.68
C ALA A 107 9.71 -8.19 -7.52
N PHE A 108 9.64 -8.86 -6.35
CA PHE A 108 10.25 -10.18 -6.12
C PHE A 108 9.90 -11.18 -7.23
N GLU A 109 8.61 -11.39 -7.51
CA GLU A 109 8.16 -12.36 -8.50
C GLU A 109 8.70 -12.04 -9.90
N ARG A 110 8.73 -10.76 -10.27
CA ARG A 110 9.17 -10.30 -11.59
C ARG A 110 10.68 -10.41 -11.73
N LEU A 111 11.44 -9.99 -10.73
CA LEU A 111 12.89 -10.12 -10.69
C LEU A 111 13.34 -11.58 -10.73
N ALA A 112 12.69 -12.45 -9.97
CA ALA A 112 12.96 -13.88 -9.98
C ALA A 112 12.67 -14.50 -11.37
N THR A 113 11.63 -14.03 -12.05
CA THR A 113 11.30 -14.44 -13.42
C THR A 113 12.34 -13.93 -14.42
N ASP A 114 12.69 -12.65 -14.35
CA ASP A 114 13.62 -11.97 -15.26
C ASP A 114 15.05 -12.52 -15.13
N ALA A 115 15.44 -13.01 -13.95
CA ALA A 115 16.73 -13.68 -13.70
C ALA A 115 16.97 -14.91 -14.59
N ARG A 116 15.92 -15.47 -15.22
CA ARG A 116 16.06 -16.52 -16.23
C ARG A 116 16.70 -16.03 -17.54
N MET A 117 16.62 -14.74 -17.84
CA MET A 117 17.19 -14.12 -19.04
C MET A 117 18.67 -13.74 -18.87
N ALA A 118 19.21 -13.86 -17.66
CA ALA A 118 20.59 -13.49 -17.35
C ALA A 118 21.60 -14.24 -18.26
N PRO A 119 22.54 -13.51 -18.91
CA PRO A 119 23.49 -14.11 -19.86
C PRO A 119 24.61 -14.89 -19.15
N THR A 120 24.85 -14.61 -17.87
CA THR A 120 25.86 -15.29 -17.06
C THR A 120 25.30 -15.74 -15.72
N LEU A 121 25.94 -16.72 -15.10
CA LEU A 121 25.58 -17.17 -13.76
C LEU A 121 25.76 -16.03 -12.73
N THR A 122 26.79 -15.20 -12.88
CA THR A 122 27.01 -14.03 -12.02
C THR A 122 25.85 -13.04 -12.11
N ASP A 123 25.34 -12.79 -13.32
CA ASP A 123 24.17 -11.94 -13.53
C ASP A 123 22.90 -12.52 -12.91
N LYS A 124 22.73 -13.83 -13.03
CA LYS A 124 21.61 -14.54 -12.43
C LYS A 124 21.65 -14.46 -10.91
N ILE A 125 22.82 -14.66 -10.32
CA ILE A 125 23.02 -14.56 -8.86
C ILE A 125 22.72 -13.14 -8.39
N ALA A 126 23.21 -12.12 -9.11
CA ALA A 126 22.92 -10.73 -8.78
C ALA A 126 21.40 -10.50 -8.75
N LEU A 127 20.68 -10.78 -9.84
CA LEU A 127 19.24 -10.53 -9.94
C LEU A 127 18.39 -11.37 -8.98
N ALA A 128 18.81 -12.61 -8.69
CA ALA A 128 18.17 -13.44 -7.67
C ALA A 128 18.39 -12.88 -6.25
N GLY A 129 19.55 -12.29 -5.98
CA GLY A 129 19.82 -11.56 -4.72
C GLY A 129 18.91 -10.34 -4.57
N ILE A 130 18.69 -9.60 -5.67
CA ILE A 130 17.74 -8.48 -5.72
C ILE A 130 16.34 -8.96 -5.34
N ALA A 131 15.85 -10.00 -6.03
CA ALA A 131 14.53 -10.56 -5.74
C ALA A 131 14.40 -10.96 -4.25
N ALA A 132 15.41 -11.62 -3.68
CA ALA A 132 15.38 -12.04 -2.28
C ALA A 132 15.27 -10.85 -1.29
N ALA A 133 15.87 -9.70 -1.61
CA ALA A 133 15.76 -8.50 -0.79
C ALA A 133 14.34 -7.92 -0.82
N GLU A 134 13.70 -7.82 -1.99
CA GLU A 134 12.31 -7.35 -2.11
C GLU A 134 11.34 -8.23 -1.31
N PHE A 135 11.55 -9.56 -1.31
CA PHE A 135 10.72 -10.44 -0.49
C PHE A 135 10.94 -10.22 1.02
N ALA A 136 12.16 -9.88 1.43
CA ALA A 136 12.44 -9.52 2.82
C ALA A 136 11.75 -8.21 3.22
N HIS A 137 11.80 -7.18 2.37
CA HIS A 137 11.06 -5.93 2.57
C HIS A 137 9.55 -6.16 2.66
N PHE A 138 8.98 -7.02 1.78
CA PHE A 138 7.59 -7.43 1.89
C PHE A 138 7.26 -8.02 3.26
N GLU A 139 8.08 -8.93 3.78
CA GLU A 139 7.86 -9.54 5.10
C GLU A 139 7.96 -8.52 6.24
N GLU A 140 8.82 -7.51 6.14
CA GLU A 140 8.94 -6.43 7.11
C GLU A 140 7.68 -5.56 7.14
N VAL A 141 7.20 -5.11 5.97
CA VAL A 141 5.96 -4.34 5.86
C VAL A 141 4.75 -5.16 6.33
N ARG A 142 4.70 -6.43 5.94
CA ARG A 142 3.67 -7.39 6.38
C ARG A 142 3.66 -7.55 7.90
N ALA A 143 4.83 -7.71 8.52
CA ALA A 143 4.96 -7.84 9.96
C ALA A 143 4.49 -6.57 10.69
N HIS A 144 4.82 -5.39 10.16
CA HIS A 144 4.33 -4.13 10.71
C HIS A 144 2.81 -4.03 10.66
N LEU A 145 2.19 -4.30 9.50
CA LEU A 145 0.72 -4.29 9.34
C LEU A 145 0.03 -5.21 10.35
N LEU A 146 0.54 -6.44 10.54
CA LEU A 146 0.03 -7.37 11.54
C LEU A 146 0.21 -6.85 12.97
N GLY A 147 1.36 -6.22 13.27
CA GLY A 147 1.66 -5.64 14.57
C GLY A 147 0.70 -4.53 14.99
N VAL A 148 0.15 -3.77 14.02
CA VAL A 148 -0.86 -2.73 14.25
C VAL A 148 -2.31 -3.24 14.05
N GLY A 149 -2.51 -4.55 13.93
CA GLY A 149 -3.83 -5.17 13.83
C GLY A 149 -4.52 -5.02 12.47
N VAL A 150 -3.76 -4.73 11.41
CA VAL A 150 -4.26 -4.62 10.03
C VAL A 150 -4.01 -5.92 9.28
N ASP A 151 -5.01 -6.41 8.56
CA ASP A 151 -4.85 -7.56 7.65
C ASP A 151 -4.05 -7.14 6.40
N PRO A 152 -2.84 -7.69 6.19
CA PRO A 152 -2.01 -7.34 5.04
C PRO A 152 -2.68 -7.65 3.70
N VAL A 153 -3.46 -8.73 3.61
CA VAL A 153 -4.13 -9.10 2.36
C VAL A 153 -5.16 -8.04 1.97
N ARG A 154 -5.95 -7.58 2.95
CA ARG A 154 -6.92 -6.50 2.74
C ARG A 154 -6.27 -5.17 2.42
N ALA A 155 -5.13 -4.86 3.03
CA ALA A 155 -4.38 -3.65 2.73
C ALA A 155 -3.82 -3.65 1.30
N MET A 156 -3.36 -4.81 0.80
CA MET A 156 -2.81 -4.95 -0.56
C MET A 156 -3.87 -4.99 -1.66
N GLU A 157 -5.07 -5.51 -1.38
CA GLU A 157 -6.10 -5.79 -2.39
C GLU A 157 -6.45 -4.63 -3.34
N PRO A 158 -6.54 -3.36 -2.89
CA PRO A 158 -6.78 -2.21 -3.77
C PRO A 158 -5.68 -2.00 -4.82
N PHE A 159 -4.45 -2.40 -4.53
CA PHE A 159 -3.27 -2.14 -5.36
C PHE A 159 -2.96 -3.28 -6.33
N VAL A 160 -3.66 -4.41 -6.21
CA VAL A 160 -3.47 -5.59 -7.07
C VAL A 160 -3.62 -5.23 -8.54
N SER A 161 -4.75 -4.61 -8.91
CA SER A 161 -5.02 -4.26 -10.31
C SER A 161 -4.03 -3.25 -10.89
N PRO A 162 -3.77 -2.07 -10.27
CA PRO A 162 -2.90 -1.08 -10.88
C PRO A 162 -1.45 -1.57 -11.01
N LEU A 163 -0.90 -2.23 -9.99
CA LEU A 163 0.48 -2.71 -10.03
C LEU A 163 0.62 -3.88 -11.01
N THR A 164 -0.33 -4.82 -11.03
CA THR A 164 -0.34 -5.90 -12.03
C THR A 164 -0.41 -5.34 -13.45
N ASN A 165 -1.22 -4.29 -13.68
CA ASN A 165 -1.33 -3.66 -14.99
C ASN A 165 -0.01 -3.02 -15.42
N PHE A 166 0.64 -2.25 -14.53
CA PHE A 166 1.98 -1.71 -14.77
C PHE A 166 2.94 -2.82 -15.20
N HIS A 167 3.06 -3.91 -14.44
CA HIS A 167 4.00 -4.99 -14.75
C HIS A 167 3.67 -5.73 -16.05
N ASN A 168 2.38 -5.90 -16.39
CA ASN A 168 1.95 -6.51 -17.64
C ASN A 168 2.28 -5.62 -18.86
N LEU A 169 2.03 -4.31 -18.74
CA LEU A 169 2.34 -3.33 -19.79
C LEU A 169 3.84 -3.05 -19.92
N THR A 170 4.63 -3.50 -18.94
CA THR A 170 6.09 -3.31 -18.89
C THR A 170 6.83 -4.64 -18.76
N ALA A 171 6.32 -5.73 -19.33
CA ALA A 171 7.07 -6.98 -19.43
C ALA A 171 8.31 -6.79 -20.33
N PRO A 172 9.55 -6.98 -19.82
CA PRO A 172 10.75 -6.80 -20.61
C PRO A 172 10.87 -7.89 -21.69
N ALA A 173 11.33 -7.51 -22.88
CA ALA A 173 11.54 -8.45 -23.98
C ALA A 173 12.87 -9.23 -23.85
N ASP A 174 13.83 -8.69 -23.11
CA ASP A 174 15.14 -9.30 -22.90
C ASP A 174 15.81 -8.86 -21.59
N TRP A 175 17.03 -9.35 -21.40
CA TRP A 175 17.87 -9.04 -20.25
C TRP A 175 18.15 -7.55 -20.05
N LEU A 176 18.42 -6.78 -21.12
CA LEU A 176 18.77 -5.37 -21.00
C LEU A 176 17.54 -4.54 -20.63
N GLU A 177 16.38 -4.85 -21.20
CA GLU A 177 15.11 -4.23 -20.81
C GLU A 177 14.76 -4.55 -19.35
N SER A 178 15.10 -5.75 -18.88
CA SER A 178 14.95 -6.13 -17.46
C SER A 178 15.81 -5.24 -16.58
N LEU A 179 17.11 -5.08 -16.88
CA LEU A 179 18.00 -4.22 -16.10
C LEU A 179 17.58 -2.76 -16.08
N VAL A 180 17.13 -2.23 -17.22
CA VAL A 180 16.59 -0.86 -17.29
C VAL A 180 15.33 -0.75 -16.44
N LYS A 181 14.45 -1.75 -16.46
CA LYS A 181 13.25 -1.77 -15.62
C LYS A 181 13.59 -1.79 -14.13
N VAL A 182 14.54 -2.62 -13.70
CA VAL A 182 15.01 -2.65 -12.31
C VAL A 182 15.52 -1.28 -11.89
N TYR A 183 16.44 -0.69 -12.65
CA TYR A 183 17.03 0.60 -12.32
C TYR A 183 16.00 1.74 -12.28
N VAL A 184 15.11 1.80 -13.28
CA VAL A 184 14.09 2.85 -13.37
C VAL A 184 13.03 2.67 -12.28
N GLY A 185 12.57 1.43 -12.05
CA GLY A 185 11.57 1.12 -11.03
C GLY A 185 12.07 1.46 -9.63
N ASP A 186 13.26 0.96 -9.27
CA ASP A 186 13.94 1.24 -8.00
C ASP A 186 14.11 2.75 -7.77
N SER A 187 14.57 3.47 -8.80
CA SER A 187 14.76 4.92 -8.68
C SER A 187 13.47 5.72 -8.53
N ILE A 188 12.38 5.33 -9.20
CA ILE A 188 11.08 6.00 -9.08
C ILE A 188 10.47 5.72 -7.70
N ALA A 189 10.54 4.48 -7.23
CA ALA A 189 10.14 4.11 -5.88
C ALA A 189 10.97 4.90 -4.85
N ALA A 190 12.29 5.01 -5.07
CA ALA A 190 13.20 5.77 -4.23
C ALA A 190 12.82 7.25 -4.08
N ASP A 191 12.48 7.91 -5.18
CA ASP A 191 12.05 9.30 -5.15
C ASP A 191 10.71 9.45 -4.42
N PHE A 192 9.75 8.57 -4.70
CA PHE A 192 8.43 8.59 -4.07
C PHE A 192 8.49 8.35 -2.56
N TYR A 193 9.22 7.33 -2.13
CA TYR A 193 9.34 6.98 -0.70
C TYR A 193 10.10 8.05 0.09
N ARG A 194 11.13 8.68 -0.49
CA ARG A 194 11.80 9.82 0.16
C ARG A 194 10.87 11.01 0.36
N GLU A 195 10.00 11.29 -0.61
CA GLU A 195 9.01 12.36 -0.50
C GLU A 195 8.02 12.04 0.63
N ILE A 196 7.39 10.87 0.60
CA ILE A 196 6.35 10.52 1.58
C ILE A 196 6.93 10.32 2.98
N ALA A 197 8.18 9.88 3.11
CA ALA A 197 8.86 9.79 4.41
C ALA A 197 8.88 11.12 5.18
N THR A 198 8.84 12.26 4.51
CA THR A 198 8.87 13.59 5.16
C THR A 198 7.63 13.91 6.00
N VAL A 199 6.51 13.23 5.73
CA VAL A 199 5.21 13.48 6.36
C VAL A 199 4.74 12.33 7.26
N LEU A 200 5.50 11.22 7.30
CA LEU A 200 5.18 10.07 8.14
C LEU A 200 5.65 10.24 9.58
N ASP A 201 4.92 9.61 10.49
CA ASP A 201 5.35 9.43 11.88
C ASP A 201 6.68 8.66 11.96
N PRO A 202 7.50 8.88 12.99
CA PRO A 202 8.87 8.36 13.05
C PRO A 202 9.01 6.85 12.81
N ASP A 203 8.10 6.05 13.36
CA ASP A 203 8.17 4.58 13.28
C ASP A 203 7.88 4.09 11.86
N VAL A 204 6.83 4.63 11.24
CA VAL A 204 6.45 4.30 9.84
C VAL A 204 7.49 4.85 8.87
N ARG A 205 8.00 6.06 9.12
CA ARG A 205 9.11 6.63 8.34
C ARG A 205 10.33 5.72 8.38
N ALA A 206 10.71 5.21 9.56
CA ALA A 206 11.86 4.32 9.68
C ALA A 206 11.68 3.05 8.85
N LEU A 207 10.50 2.42 8.92
CA LEU A 207 10.16 1.26 8.10
C LEU A 207 10.25 1.57 6.59
N VAL A 208 9.62 2.66 6.13
CA VAL A 208 9.64 3.05 4.71
C VAL A 208 11.06 3.37 4.23
N LEU A 209 11.90 3.97 5.08
CA LEU A 209 13.30 4.25 4.76
C LEU A 209 14.19 2.99 4.79
N ASP A 210 13.81 1.96 5.55
CA ASP A 210 14.54 0.68 5.61
C ASP A 210 14.25 -0.16 4.36
N VAL A 211 12.99 -0.21 3.93
CA VAL A 211 12.58 -0.77 2.63
C VAL A 211 13.28 -0.06 1.46
N LEU A 212 13.63 1.22 1.65
CA LEU A 212 14.40 2.01 0.69
C LEU A 212 15.90 1.72 0.64
N ALA A 213 16.43 0.95 1.58
CA ALA A 213 17.86 0.80 1.73
C ALA A 213 18.47 0.19 0.46
N ASP A 214 19.34 0.97 -0.21
CA ASP A 214 19.99 0.56 -1.45
C ASP A 214 20.87 -0.67 -1.22
N THR A 215 20.47 -1.75 -1.89
CA THR A 215 21.12 -3.06 -1.93
C THR A 215 22.19 -3.15 -3.02
N GLY A 216 22.56 -2.04 -3.67
CA GLY A 216 23.60 -1.96 -4.70
C GLY A 216 23.12 -2.30 -6.11
N HIS A 217 21.81 -2.40 -6.32
CA HIS A 217 21.18 -2.81 -7.58
C HIS A 217 21.42 -1.80 -8.70
N ALA A 218 21.41 -0.51 -8.36
CA ALA A 218 21.56 0.58 -9.32
C ALA A 218 22.92 0.53 -10.05
N ALA A 219 24.02 0.36 -9.30
CA ALA A 219 25.35 0.29 -9.88
C ALA A 219 25.53 -0.93 -10.79
N PHE A 220 24.94 -2.07 -10.41
CA PHE A 220 24.95 -3.29 -11.22
C PHE A 220 24.25 -3.09 -12.57
N ALA A 221 23.02 -2.56 -12.57
CA ALA A 221 22.25 -2.31 -13.79
C ALA A 221 22.97 -1.30 -14.71
N VAL A 222 23.45 -0.18 -14.15
CA VAL A 222 24.17 0.84 -14.92
C VAL A 222 25.42 0.27 -15.57
N GLY A 223 26.24 -0.47 -14.83
CA GLY A 223 27.46 -1.06 -15.37
C GLY A 223 27.19 -2.01 -16.56
N ARG A 224 26.15 -2.84 -16.46
CA ARG A 224 25.82 -3.81 -17.52
C ARG A 224 25.16 -3.17 -18.73
N VAL A 225 24.29 -2.19 -18.55
CA VAL A 225 23.67 -1.46 -19.67
C VAL A 225 24.73 -0.66 -20.43
N ARG A 226 25.63 0.04 -19.74
CA ARG A 226 26.72 0.80 -20.39
C ARG A 226 27.67 -0.11 -21.18
N ALA A 227 28.05 -1.25 -20.60
CA ALA A 227 28.90 -2.22 -21.30
C ALA A 227 28.23 -2.78 -22.56
N ALA A 228 26.91 -3.00 -22.52
CA ALA A 228 26.16 -3.45 -23.69
C ALA A 228 26.10 -2.37 -24.78
N ILE A 229 25.91 -1.10 -24.41
CA ILE A 229 25.93 0.04 -25.34
C ILE A 229 27.32 0.24 -25.96
N GLU A 230 28.39 0.07 -25.18
CA GLU A 230 29.76 0.15 -25.70
C GLU A 230 30.04 -0.97 -26.73
N ALA A 231 29.54 -2.18 -26.47
CA ALA A 231 29.68 -3.31 -27.38
C ALA A 231 28.81 -3.18 -28.64
N ASP A 232 27.60 -2.65 -28.52
CA ASP A 232 26.67 -2.41 -29.61
C ASP A 232 25.88 -1.10 -29.39
N PRO A 233 26.32 0.01 -30.00
CA PRO A 233 25.65 1.31 -29.84
C PRO A 233 24.20 1.34 -30.31
N THR A 234 23.76 0.38 -31.13
CA THR A 234 22.39 0.37 -31.67
C THR A 234 21.34 0.05 -30.60
N VAL A 235 21.72 -0.59 -29.49
CA VAL A 235 20.79 -0.94 -28.40
C VAL A 235 20.29 0.29 -27.65
N ALA A 236 21.06 1.38 -27.61
CA ALA A 236 20.75 2.58 -26.83
C ALA A 236 19.40 3.19 -27.22
N GLY A 237 19.11 3.30 -28.53
CA GLY A 237 17.86 3.89 -29.02
C GLY A 237 16.62 3.10 -28.58
N ARG A 238 16.69 1.76 -28.62
CA ARG A 238 15.61 0.89 -28.15
C ARG A 238 15.42 0.99 -26.64
N LEU A 239 16.51 0.94 -25.87
CA LEU A 239 16.44 1.03 -24.40
C LEU A 239 15.93 2.40 -23.92
N ALA A 240 16.24 3.48 -24.64
CA ALA A 240 15.68 4.81 -24.35
C ALA A 240 14.16 4.87 -24.60
N LEU A 241 13.66 4.24 -25.67
CA LEU A 241 12.22 4.11 -25.91
C LEU A 241 11.54 3.27 -24.82
N TRP A 242 12.19 2.19 -24.40
CA TRP A 242 11.72 1.34 -23.31
C TRP A 242 11.64 2.12 -21.99
N ALA A 243 12.68 2.87 -21.62
CA ALA A 243 12.68 3.67 -20.41
C ALA A 243 11.56 4.75 -20.40
N ARG A 244 11.31 5.40 -21.55
CA ARG A 244 10.18 6.33 -21.69
C ARG A 244 8.83 5.64 -21.49
N ARG A 245 8.66 4.43 -22.03
CA ARG A 245 7.44 3.63 -21.80
C ARG A 245 7.27 3.31 -20.32
N LEU A 246 8.33 2.86 -19.64
CA LEU A 246 8.28 2.55 -18.20
C LEU A 246 7.73 3.73 -17.38
N VAL A 247 8.26 4.94 -17.60
CA VAL A 247 7.79 6.13 -16.89
C VAL A 247 6.34 6.47 -17.26
N GLY A 248 5.98 6.40 -18.54
CA GLY A 248 4.61 6.68 -18.99
C GLY A 248 3.56 5.78 -18.34
N GLU A 249 3.83 4.47 -18.30
CA GLU A 249 2.95 3.50 -17.66
C GLU A 249 2.92 3.68 -16.14
N ALA A 250 4.07 3.95 -15.50
CA ALA A 250 4.13 4.22 -14.07
C ALA A 250 3.30 5.46 -13.67
N LEU A 251 3.39 6.54 -14.44
CA LEU A 251 2.61 7.76 -14.21
C LEU A 251 1.11 7.52 -14.40
N THR A 252 0.73 6.71 -15.39
CA THR A 252 -0.68 6.37 -15.67
C THR A 252 -1.30 5.59 -14.51
N GLU A 253 -0.59 4.57 -14.01
CA GLU A 253 -1.08 3.81 -12.84
C GLU A 253 -1.03 4.62 -11.55
N ALA A 254 -0.03 5.47 -11.35
CA ALA A 254 0.04 6.37 -10.20
C ALA A 254 -1.15 7.36 -10.19
N GLN A 255 -1.52 7.91 -11.35
CA GLN A 255 -2.72 8.76 -11.48
C GLN A 255 -3.99 7.99 -11.15
N ARG A 256 -4.11 6.75 -11.64
CA ARG A 256 -5.26 5.90 -11.33
C ARG A 256 -5.39 5.64 -9.82
N VAL A 257 -4.30 5.25 -9.17
CA VAL A 257 -4.25 5.06 -7.71
C VAL A 257 -4.63 6.34 -6.97
N ALA A 258 -4.11 7.49 -7.39
CA ALA A 258 -4.42 8.77 -6.74
C ALA A 258 -5.92 9.15 -6.84
N VAL A 259 -6.59 8.79 -7.95
CA VAL A 259 -8.04 9.00 -8.13
C VAL A 259 -8.85 8.03 -7.28
N GLU A 260 -8.47 6.75 -7.25
CA GLU A 260 -9.19 5.69 -6.54
C GLU A 260 -8.97 5.74 -5.01
N ARG A 261 -7.81 6.24 -4.56
CA ARG A 261 -7.35 6.28 -3.16
C ARG A 261 -7.01 7.70 -2.72
N SER A 262 -8.03 8.54 -2.58
CA SER A 262 -7.86 9.94 -2.18
C SER A 262 -7.19 10.15 -0.81
N ALA A 263 -7.30 9.18 0.11
CA ALA A 263 -6.60 9.21 1.40
C ALA A 263 -5.07 9.10 1.24
N LEU A 264 -4.62 8.19 0.38
CA LEU A 264 -3.19 8.06 0.02
C LEU A 264 -2.69 9.30 -0.73
N ALA A 265 -3.51 9.84 -1.65
CA ALA A 265 -3.19 11.09 -2.34
C ALA A 265 -3.09 12.28 -1.36
N ALA A 266 -3.93 12.32 -0.33
CA ALA A 266 -3.89 13.34 0.72
C ALA A 266 -2.66 13.19 1.63
N LEU A 267 -2.18 11.95 1.84
CA LEU A 267 -0.96 11.68 2.61
C LEU A 267 0.25 12.36 2.01
N LEU A 268 0.34 12.39 0.68
CA LEU A 268 1.47 12.97 -0.04
C LEU A 268 1.68 14.46 0.24
N ASN A 269 0.77 15.12 0.98
CA ASN A 269 0.92 16.55 1.16
C ASN A 269 0.22 17.24 2.34
N GLY A 270 -0.72 16.63 3.08
CA GLY A 270 -1.58 17.44 3.98
C GLY A 270 -2.36 18.55 3.24
N ILE A 271 -2.41 18.50 1.91
CA ILE A 271 -2.87 19.52 0.97
C ILE A 271 -3.69 18.76 -0.09
N GLY A 272 -5.00 18.94 -0.07
CA GLY A 272 -5.93 18.31 -1.01
C GLY A 272 -5.93 18.96 -2.40
N ASP A 273 -4.78 19.04 -3.05
CA ASP A 273 -4.65 19.66 -4.38
C ASP A 273 -3.86 18.77 -5.37
N LEU A 274 -4.50 18.51 -6.52
CA LEU A 274 -3.94 17.82 -7.68
C LEU A 274 -2.64 18.48 -8.20
N THR A 275 -2.47 19.78 -7.93
CA THR A 275 -1.25 20.54 -8.24
C THR A 275 -0.01 19.92 -7.60
N ALA A 276 -0.09 19.49 -6.34
CA ALA A 276 1.08 18.95 -5.64
C ALA A 276 1.50 17.57 -6.16
N LEU A 277 0.52 16.75 -6.51
CA LEU A 277 0.79 15.48 -7.17
C LEU A 277 1.46 15.69 -8.53
N ALA A 278 1.03 16.71 -9.28
CA ALA A 278 1.67 17.09 -10.54
C ALA A 278 3.11 17.59 -10.32
N GLU A 279 3.38 18.36 -9.26
CA GLU A 279 4.73 18.80 -8.91
C GLU A 279 5.65 17.63 -8.52
N LEU A 280 5.14 16.66 -7.75
CA LEU A 280 5.86 15.42 -7.43
C LEU A 280 6.21 14.65 -8.70
N PHE A 281 5.24 14.43 -9.59
CA PHE A 281 5.50 13.76 -10.87
C PHE A 281 6.50 14.52 -11.73
N ASN A 282 6.47 15.86 -11.72
CA ASN A 282 7.46 16.66 -12.41
C ASN A 282 8.87 16.47 -11.82
N ARG A 283 9.03 16.45 -10.49
CA ARG A 283 10.32 16.17 -9.84
C ARG A 283 10.85 14.78 -10.20
N ILE A 284 10.01 13.74 -10.12
CA ILE A 284 10.38 12.37 -10.50
C ILE A 284 10.79 12.30 -11.98
N THR A 285 10.07 12.99 -12.86
CA THR A 285 10.38 13.05 -14.30
C THR A 285 11.69 13.76 -14.58
N LEU A 286 11.96 14.89 -13.90
CA LEU A 286 13.24 15.60 -14.01
C LEU A 286 14.42 14.75 -13.53
N ALA A 287 14.26 14.06 -12.40
CA ALA A 287 15.27 13.13 -11.90
C ALA A 287 15.48 11.93 -12.85
N HIS A 288 14.42 11.51 -13.56
CA HIS A 288 14.52 10.44 -14.56
C HIS A 288 15.44 10.80 -15.73
N THR A 289 15.46 12.07 -16.17
CA THR A 289 16.39 12.51 -17.22
C THR A 289 17.85 12.28 -16.82
N ALA A 290 18.24 12.70 -15.61
CA ALA A 290 19.59 12.47 -15.09
C ALA A 290 19.94 10.97 -14.96
N ARG A 291 18.93 10.13 -14.70
CA ARG A 291 19.09 8.67 -14.66
C ARG A 291 19.31 8.07 -16.05
N MET A 292 18.67 8.62 -17.08
CA MET A 292 18.94 8.23 -18.48
C MET A 292 20.35 8.62 -18.89
N ASP A 293 20.86 9.77 -18.44
CA ASP A 293 22.25 10.17 -18.65
C ASP A 293 23.22 9.14 -18.05
N ALA A 294 22.94 8.71 -16.81
CA ALA A 294 23.75 7.72 -16.11
C ALA A 294 23.82 6.37 -16.86
N LEU A 295 22.71 5.92 -17.45
CA LEU A 295 22.66 4.72 -18.28
C LEU A 295 23.31 4.89 -19.67
N GLY A 296 23.58 6.11 -20.11
CA GLY A 296 24.02 6.40 -21.48
C GLY A 296 22.87 6.33 -22.50
N LEU A 297 21.64 6.63 -22.06
CA LEU A 297 20.42 6.59 -22.87
C LEU A 297 19.90 7.97 -23.27
N SER A 298 20.57 9.04 -22.83
CA SER A 298 20.22 10.40 -23.22
C SER A 298 20.59 10.64 -24.66
N THR A 299 19.55 10.77 -25.48
CA THR A 299 19.61 11.17 -26.88
C THR A 299 19.34 12.66 -27.01
#